data_AF-A0A392PRJ0-F1
#
_entry.id   AF-A0A392PRJ0-F1
#
_cell.length_a   1.000
_cell.length_b   1.000
_cell.length_c   1.000
_cell.angle_alpha   90.00
_cell.angle_beta   90.00
_cell.angle_gamma   90.00
#
_symmetry.space_group_name_H-M   'P 1'
#
loop_
_entity.id
_entity.type
_entity.pdbx_description
1 polymer ?
#
loop_
_entity_poly.entity_id
_entity_poly.type
_entity_poly.pdbx_seq_one_letter_code
_entity_poly.pdbx_strand_id
1 'polypeptide(L)'
;MKTSGDIRTLANTLFLLVKKNWSAEIRLHAFKMLQHLVRLRWEELNPEEHKNFAKLSIDLMYEIADPCEDWALKSQTAALVAEVFTTMIFIFI
;
A
#
# COMPACT_ATOMS: atom_id res chain seq x y z
N MET A 1 2.38 -25.41 -2.77
CA MET A 1 3.70 -24.91 -2.33
C MET A 1 3.53 -23.43 -2.02
N LYS A 2 3.71 -23.00 -0.76
CA LYS A 2 3.31 -21.65 -0.29
C LYS A 2 4.38 -20.62 -0.69
N THR A 3 4.16 -19.87 -1.76
CA THR A 3 5.05 -18.81 -2.30
C THR A 3 4.94 -17.50 -1.49
N SER A 4 5.09 -17.57 -0.17
CA SER A 4 4.96 -16.38 0.71
C SER A 4 6.12 -15.38 0.53
N GLY A 5 7.32 -15.85 0.12
CA GLY A 5 8.49 -15.00 -0.09
C GLY A 5 8.38 -14.02 -1.27
N ASP A 6 7.56 -14.35 -2.29
CA ASP A 6 7.37 -13.52 -3.47
C ASP A 6 6.53 -12.28 -3.14
N ILE A 7 5.45 -12.46 -2.36
CA ILE A 7 4.52 -11.38 -1.97
C ILE A 7 5.21 -10.34 -1.10
N ARG A 8 6.05 -10.78 -0.14
CA ARG A 8 6.84 -9.87 0.69
C ARG A 8 7.79 -9.02 -0.14
N THR A 9 8.49 -9.66 -1.07
CA THR A 9 9.44 -8.98 -1.95
C THR A 9 8.71 -7.97 -2.83
N LEU A 10 7.58 -8.37 -3.43
CA LEU A 10 6.71 -7.50 -4.21
C LEU A 10 6.22 -6.30 -3.39
N ALA A 11 5.67 -6.53 -2.19
CA ALA A 11 5.19 -5.46 -1.32
C ALA A 11 6.31 -4.45 -1.00
N ASN A 12 7.48 -4.93 -0.59
CA ASN A 12 8.62 -4.07 -0.28
C ASN A 12 9.09 -3.26 -1.50
N THR A 13 9.15 -3.87 -2.68
CA THR A 13 9.49 -3.16 -3.92
C THR A 13 8.46 -2.10 -4.24
N LEU A 14 7.16 -2.41 -4.14
CA LEU A 14 6.09 -1.45 -4.41
C LEU A 14 6.11 -0.28 -3.41
N PHE A 15 6.40 -0.54 -2.13
CA PHE A 15 6.58 0.49 -1.12
C PHE A 15 7.76 1.42 -1.42
N LEU A 16 8.83 0.91 -2.04
CA LEU A 16 9.93 1.75 -2.49
C LEU A 16 9.52 2.65 -3.67
N LEU A 17 8.67 2.13 -4.57
CA LEU A 17 8.24 2.81 -5.79
C LEU A 17 7.19 3.90 -5.56
N VAL A 18 6.40 3.83 -4.50
CA VAL A 18 5.41 4.89 -4.16
C VAL A 18 6.02 6.16 -3.56
N LYS A 19 7.27 6.11 -3.11
CA LYS A 19 7.98 7.26 -2.51
C LYS A 19 8.21 8.37 -3.52
N LYS A 20 8.32 9.62 -3.02
CA LYS A 20 8.52 10.84 -3.83
C LYS A 20 9.76 10.86 -4.73
N ASN A 21 10.69 9.92 -4.56
CA ASN A 21 11.91 9.82 -5.35
C ASN A 21 11.67 9.37 -6.81
N TRP A 22 10.47 8.88 -7.11
CA TRP A 22 10.08 8.39 -8.43
C TRP A 22 9.09 9.32 -9.15
N SER A 23 8.97 9.16 -10.46
CA SER A 23 7.98 9.90 -11.26
C SER A 23 6.56 9.60 -10.80
N ALA A 24 5.64 10.55 -11.02
CA ALA A 24 4.23 10.39 -10.67
C ALA A 24 3.59 9.16 -11.32
N GLU A 25 3.95 8.85 -12.57
CA GLU A 25 3.44 7.67 -13.29
C GLU A 25 3.84 6.35 -12.61
N ILE A 26 5.12 6.22 -12.23
CA ILE A 26 5.61 5.03 -11.50
C ILE A 26 4.89 4.90 -10.16
N ARG A 27 4.74 6.01 -9.43
CA ARG A 27 4.07 6.04 -8.13
C ARG A 27 2.60 5.64 -8.25
N LEU A 28 1.88 6.17 -9.25
CA LEU A 28 0.49 5.82 -9.53
C LEU A 28 0.33 4.33 -9.87
N HIS A 29 1.23 3.77 -10.68
CA HIS A 29 1.22 2.34 -10.97
C HIS A 29 1.51 1.50 -9.73
N ALA A 30 2.49 1.90 -8.91
CA ALA A 30 2.82 1.21 -7.67
C ALA A 30 1.64 1.22 -6.67
N PHE A 31 0.91 2.34 -6.54
CA PHE A 31 -0.30 2.41 -5.73
C PHE A 31 -1.37 1.41 -6.18
N LYS A 32 -1.65 1.33 -7.48
CA LYS A 32 -2.61 0.35 -8.03
C LYS A 32 -2.21 -1.09 -7.72
N MET A 33 -0.91 -1.40 -7.81
CA MET A 33 -0.39 -2.73 -7.50
C MET A 33 -0.48 -3.04 -6.00
N LEU A 34 -0.23 -2.07 -5.11
CA LEU A 34 -0.42 -2.25 -3.67
C LEU A 34 -1.88 -2.51 -3.32
N GLN A 35 -2.81 -1.75 -3.91
CA GLN A 35 -4.25 -1.98 -3.75
C GLN A 35 -4.64 -3.39 -4.20
N HIS A 36 -4.11 -3.87 -5.34
CA HIS A 36 -4.36 -5.25 -5.79
C HIS A 36 -3.80 -6.29 -4.81
N LEU A 37 -2.63 -6.05 -4.23
CA LEU A 37 -2.04 -6.93 -3.23
C LEU A 37 -2.93 -7.02 -1.99
N VAL A 38 -3.40 -5.88 -1.47
CA VAL A 38 -4.32 -5.81 -0.32
C VAL A 38 -5.67 -6.48 -0.61
N ARG A 39 -6.20 -6.34 -1.83
CA ARG A 39 -7.50 -6.95 -2.17
C ARG A 39 -7.44 -8.45 -2.38
N LEU A 40 -6.37 -8.95 -2.98
CA LEU A 40 -6.30 -10.33 -3.47
C LEU A 40 -5.45 -11.25 -2.61
N ARG A 41 -4.46 -10.71 -1.89
CA ARG A 41 -3.39 -11.50 -1.25
C ARG A 41 -3.18 -11.13 0.22
N TRP A 42 -4.11 -10.39 0.82
CA TRP A 42 -3.98 -9.96 2.22
C TRP A 42 -3.93 -11.11 3.21
N GLU A 43 -4.76 -12.16 3.03
CA GLU A 43 -4.75 -13.37 3.86
C GLU A 43 -3.43 -14.16 3.81
N GLU A 44 -2.59 -13.91 2.81
CA GLU A 44 -1.29 -14.58 2.66
C GLU A 44 -0.17 -13.88 3.41
N LEU A 45 -0.42 -12.65 3.89
CA LEU A 45 0.48 -11.91 4.76
C LEU A 45 0.33 -12.37 6.22
N ASN A 46 1.44 -12.40 6.94
CA ASN A 46 1.44 -12.69 8.36
C ASN A 46 1.08 -11.44 9.20
N PRO A 47 0.78 -11.58 10.50
CA PRO A 47 0.36 -10.45 11.33
C PRO A 47 1.37 -9.30 11.44
N GLU A 48 2.68 -9.57 11.31
CA GLU A 48 3.71 -8.52 11.30
C GLU A 48 3.69 -7.75 9.97
N GLU A 49 3.49 -8.46 8.85
CA GLU A 49 3.35 -7.85 7.53
C GLU A 49 2.10 -6.98 7.43
N HIS A 50 0.97 -7.39 8.02
CA HIS A 50 -0.23 -6.57 8.12
C HIS A 50 0.04 -5.26 8.87
N LYS A 51 0.71 -5.33 10.03
CA LYS A 51 1.08 -4.14 10.81
C LYS A 51 2.00 -3.21 10.04
N ASN A 52 2.98 -3.77 9.33
CA ASN A 52 3.89 -2.99 8.49
C ASN A 52 3.14 -2.30 7.34
N PHE A 53 2.19 -3.00 6.70
CA PHE A 53 1.33 -2.41 5.66
C PHE A 53 0.50 -1.24 6.20
N ALA A 54 -0.13 -1.41 7.36
CA ALA A 54 -0.92 -0.36 8.01
C ALA A 54 -0.06 0.86 8.35
N LYS A 55 1.12 0.64 8.96
CA LYS A 55 2.06 1.70 9.30
C LYS A 55 2.51 2.47 8.05
N LEU A 56 2.95 1.76 7.01
CA LEU A 56 3.42 2.39 5.77
C LEU A 56 2.32 3.17 5.05
N SER A 57 1.07 2.68 5.10
CA SER A 57 -0.07 3.40 4.51
C SER A 57 -0.35 4.72 5.24
N ILE A 58 -0.22 4.73 6.57
CA ILE A 58 -0.30 5.96 7.37
C ILE A 58 0.87 6.90 7.05
N ASP A 59 2.11 6.39 7.02
CA ASP A 59 3.30 7.19 6.71
C ASP A 59 3.17 7.86 5.33
N LEU A 60 2.67 7.13 4.33
CA LEU A 60 2.38 7.67 3.00
C LEU A 60 1.33 8.78 3.03
N MET A 61 0.30 8.66 3.86
CA MET A 61 -0.72 9.70 4.04
C MET A 61 -0.12 11.01 4.58
N TYR A 62 0.89 10.93 5.44
CA TYR A 62 1.63 12.13 5.87
C TYR A 62 2.48 12.72 4.74
N GLU A 63 3.16 11.89 3.94
CA GLU A 63 4.00 12.36 2.83
C GLU A 63 3.19 13.09 1.74
N ILE A 64 1.97 12.63 1.44
CA ILE A 64 1.09 13.25 0.43
C ILE A 64 0.26 14.42 0.96
N ALA A 65 0.35 14.76 2.25
CA ALA A 65 -0.31 15.93 2.82
C ALA A 65 0.28 17.26 2.31
N ASP A 66 1.38 17.19 1.55
CA ASP A 66 1.99 18.31 0.84
C ASP A 66 0.99 18.99 -0.11
N PRO A 67 0.72 20.30 0.04
CA PRO A 67 -0.22 21.02 -0.82
C PRO A 67 0.20 21.03 -2.30
N CYS A 68 1.49 20.89 -2.62
CA CYS A 68 2.00 20.89 -4.00
C CYS A 68 1.90 19.53 -4.71
N GLU A 69 1.49 18.48 -4.00
CA GLU A 69 1.37 17.14 -4.55
C GLU A 69 0.11 16.98 -5.43
N ASP A 70 0.22 16.20 -6.51
CA ASP A 70 -0.87 15.92 -7.46
C ASP A 70 -2.08 15.30 -6.74
N TRP A 71 -3.27 15.81 -7.06
CA TRP A 71 -4.54 15.30 -6.55
C TRP A 71 -4.75 13.81 -6.85
N ALA A 72 -4.28 13.33 -8.01
CA ALA A 72 -4.37 11.92 -8.37
C ALA A 72 -3.60 11.03 -7.39
N LEU A 73 -2.38 11.45 -6.99
CA LEU A 73 -1.58 10.73 -6.00
C LEU A 73 -2.23 10.78 -4.62
N LYS A 74 -2.78 11.94 -4.23
CA LYS A 74 -3.53 12.08 -2.98
C LYS A 74 -4.71 11.10 -2.89
N SER A 75 -5.49 11.04 -3.97
CA SER A 75 -6.63 10.15 -4.07
C SER A 75 -6.23 8.67 -4.01
N GLN A 76 -5.14 8.28 -4.69
CA GLN A 76 -4.67 6.89 -4.69
C GLN A 76 -4.17 6.44 -3.30
N THR A 77 -3.45 7.30 -2.56
CA THR A 77 -3.05 6.97 -1.19
C THR A 77 -4.27 6.83 -0.28
N ALA A 78 -5.26 7.73 -0.39
CA ALA A 78 -6.47 7.65 0.41
C ALA A 78 -7.23 6.32 0.15
N ALA A 79 -7.31 5.90 -1.12
CA ALA A 79 -7.89 4.61 -1.49
C ALA A 79 -7.11 3.43 -0.91
N LEU A 80 -5.76 3.45 -0.96
CA LEU A 80 -4.93 2.40 -0.35
C LEU A 80 -5.14 2.32 1.17
N VAL A 81 -5.16 3.46 1.86
CA VAL A 81 -5.44 3.52 3.30
C VAL A 81 -6.82 2.93 3.59
N ALA A 82 -7.85 3.38 2.88
CA ALA A 82 -9.20 2.86 3.05
C ALA A 82 -9.26 1.34 2.88
N GLU A 83 -8.57 0.79 1.87
CA GLU A 83 -8.52 -0.65 1.64
C GLU A 83 -7.82 -1.39 2.78
N VAL A 84 -6.66 -0.94 3.23
CA VAL A 84 -5.93 -1.60 4.32
C VAL A 84 -6.76 -1.63 5.61
N PHE A 85 -7.37 -0.50 5.99
CA PHE A 85 -8.20 -0.45 7.20
C PHE A 85 -9.51 -1.23 7.05
N THR A 86 -10.14 -1.18 5.87
CA THR A 86 -11.35 -1.94 5.60
C THR A 86 -11.08 -3.44 5.68
N THR A 87 -10.05 -3.93 4.99
CA THR A 87 -9.66 -5.34 5.01
C THR A 87 -9.24 -5.79 6.40
N MET A 88 -8.55 -4.94 7.16
CA MET A 88 -8.20 -5.24 8.56
C MET A 88 -9.47 -5.41 9.42
N ILE A 89 -10.46 -4.52 9.30
CA ILE A 89 -11.72 -4.60 10.06
C ILE A 89 -12.50 -5.87 9.73
N PHE A 90 -12.56 -6.27 8.44
CA PHE A 90 -13.29 -7.47 8.01
C PHE A 90 -12.72 -8.79 8.55
N ILE A 91 -11.47 -8.85 9.01
CA ILE A 91 -10.88 -10.05 9.64
C ILE A 91 -11.23 -10.16 11.13
N PHE A 92 -11.58 -9.06 11.79
CA PHE A 92 -11.89 -9.01 13.22
C PHE A 92 -13.39 -9.10 13.55
N ILE A 93 -14.26 -9.24 12.54
CA ILE A 93 -15.72 -9.41 12.66
C ILE A 93 -16.10 -10.82 12.18
#